data_AF-A0A4Z0A099-F1
#
_entry.id   AF-A0A4Z0A099-F1
#
_cell.length_a   1.000
_cell.length_b   1.000
_cell.length_c   1.000
_cell.angle_alpha   90.00
_cell.angle_beta   90.00
_cell.angle_gamma   90.00
#
_symmetry.space_group_name_H-M   'P 1'
#
loop_
_entity.id
_entity.type
_entity.pdbx_description
1 polymer ?
#
loop_
_entity_poly.entity_id
_entity_poly.type
_entity_poly.pdbx_seq_one_letter_code
_entity_poly.pdbx_strand_id
1 'polypeptide(L)'
;MSNSPAGTPRNEPTTPTKWLPSQSPQIPMQGQQLVDAEIAALEQSDLFLGSEGLMDLVKWREEGRRERLVLKSQDDENDEENPSEEAVCQIIGKISADEAFWMDPSGGWTGRYGDLYQSKASCQVVTPAPTLSDHWQKVLDRTISLMQDRRMKQAEIQNSIITQSQGLHIRHSVFDAVDYNTYKTRTDEIFKKDKRLLMSNWACGSTKAQKELNSLVWHNSEDKPNTTRYFGNPIPIFYHDKSRLLPSDPQYSEKLRGAVVKIGLSITHEFMSRQPPVNDFYADIRYIIILKKPPPPPKAPLKRSLDFPDVAAANTASSASSSSKRTRA
;
A
#
# COMPACT_ATOMS: atom_id res chain seq x y z
N MET A 1 -16.42 -53.65 -12.60
CA MET A 1 -17.45 -52.65 -12.25
C MET A 1 -16.82 -51.70 -11.25
N SER A 2 -16.26 -50.59 -11.73
CA SER A 2 -15.60 -49.56 -10.90
C SER A 2 -16.45 -48.30 -10.95
N ASN A 3 -16.99 -47.90 -9.80
CA ASN A 3 -17.71 -46.65 -9.64
C ASN A 3 -16.74 -45.58 -9.11
N SER A 4 -16.43 -44.61 -9.95
CA SER A 4 -15.78 -43.35 -9.55
C SER A 4 -16.80 -42.43 -8.87
N PRO A 5 -16.49 -41.77 -7.74
CA PRO A 5 -17.31 -40.68 -7.25
C PRO A 5 -16.96 -39.38 -8.00
N ALA A 6 -18.02 -38.65 -8.34
CA ALA A 6 -18.01 -37.39 -9.05
C ALA A 6 -17.32 -36.28 -8.24
N GLY A 7 -16.59 -35.42 -8.95
CA GLY A 7 -15.95 -34.24 -8.38
C GLY A 7 -16.96 -33.17 -7.97
N THR A 8 -16.85 -32.71 -6.73
CA THR A 8 -17.54 -31.53 -6.19
C THR A 8 -16.83 -30.26 -6.64
N PRO A 9 -17.57 -29.19 -7.03
CA PRO A 9 -16.96 -27.93 -7.45
C PRO A 9 -16.38 -27.19 -6.22
N ARG A 10 -15.12 -26.73 -6.34
CA ARG A 10 -14.52 -25.78 -5.41
C ARG A 10 -15.17 -24.40 -5.61
N ASN A 11 -15.81 -23.87 -4.57
CA ASN A 11 -16.25 -22.48 -4.51
C ASN A 11 -15.02 -21.57 -4.34
N GLU A 12 -14.91 -20.57 -5.22
CA GLU A 12 -13.93 -19.48 -5.13
C GLU A 12 -14.27 -18.51 -3.99
N PRO A 13 -13.29 -17.81 -3.41
CA PRO A 13 -13.53 -16.76 -2.42
C PRO A 13 -14.32 -15.61 -3.05
N THR A 14 -15.49 -15.33 -2.48
CA THR A 14 -16.40 -14.27 -2.90
C THR A 14 -15.75 -12.90 -2.78
N THR A 15 -15.65 -12.21 -3.91
CA THR A 15 -15.43 -10.77 -3.96
C THR A 15 -16.59 -10.09 -3.21
N PRO A 16 -16.35 -9.05 -2.38
CA PRO A 16 -17.43 -8.40 -1.66
C PRO A 16 -18.47 -7.85 -2.64
N THR A 17 -19.72 -8.08 -2.27
CA THR A 17 -21.01 -7.62 -2.82
C THR A 17 -20.89 -6.62 -3.97
N LYS A 18 -21.44 -7.00 -5.14
CA LYS A 18 -21.70 -6.10 -6.27
C LYS A 18 -22.44 -4.84 -5.77
N TRP A 19 -21.71 -3.74 -5.63
CA TRP A 19 -22.30 -2.41 -5.45
C TRP A 19 -22.98 -2.02 -6.76
N LEU A 20 -24.32 -2.06 -6.78
CA LEU A 20 -25.14 -1.55 -7.87
C LEU A 20 -24.86 -0.04 -8.04
N PRO A 21 -24.61 0.44 -9.28
CA PRO A 21 -24.43 1.87 -9.52
C PRO A 21 -25.77 2.60 -9.35
N SER A 22 -25.78 3.61 -8.49
CA SER A 22 -26.81 4.66 -8.56
C SER A 22 -26.60 5.42 -9.86
N GLN A 23 -27.60 5.38 -10.75
CA GLN A 23 -27.59 6.10 -12.04
C GLN A 23 -27.97 7.58 -11.91
N SER A 24 -27.90 8.15 -10.71
CA SER A 24 -28.19 9.57 -10.52
C SER A 24 -26.92 10.39 -10.79
N PRO A 25 -26.96 11.43 -11.65
CA PRO A 25 -25.85 12.36 -11.78
C PRO A 25 -25.64 13.06 -10.44
N GLN A 26 -24.59 12.66 -9.71
CA GLN A 26 -24.24 13.30 -8.45
C GLN A 26 -23.49 14.60 -8.73
N ILE A 27 -24.00 15.69 -8.17
CA ILE A 27 -23.28 16.96 -8.08
C ILE A 27 -21.94 16.69 -7.39
N PRO A 28 -20.79 17.22 -7.88
CA PRO A 28 -19.51 16.97 -7.25
C PRO A 28 -19.54 17.47 -5.79
N MET A 29 -19.56 16.55 -4.82
CA MET A 29 -19.39 16.90 -3.42
C MET A 29 -18.00 17.51 -3.22
N GLN A 30 -17.90 18.57 -2.41
CA GLN A 30 -16.60 19.11 -2.04
C GLN A 30 -15.82 18.05 -1.25
N GLY A 31 -14.51 17.94 -1.49
CA GLY A 31 -13.70 16.85 -0.93
C GLY A 31 -13.73 16.73 0.60
N GLN A 32 -14.04 17.81 1.34
CA GLN A 32 -14.23 17.73 2.80
C GLN A 32 -15.56 17.09 3.19
N GLN A 33 -16.66 17.47 2.54
CA GLN A 33 -17.98 16.87 2.80
C GLN A 33 -17.99 15.37 2.54
N LEU A 34 -17.24 14.93 1.52
CA LEU A 34 -17.07 13.51 1.24
C LEU A 34 -16.32 12.79 2.36
N VAL A 35 -15.22 13.37 2.86
CA VAL A 35 -14.46 12.80 3.98
C VAL A 35 -15.35 12.69 5.22
N ASP A 36 -16.11 13.73 5.55
CA ASP A 36 -16.98 13.74 6.72
C ASP A 36 -18.09 12.68 6.62
N ALA A 37 -18.69 12.53 5.43
CA ALA A 37 -19.70 11.49 5.17
C ALA A 37 -19.13 10.06 5.28
N GLU A 38 -17.93 9.83 4.74
CA GLU A 38 -17.26 8.52 4.85
C GLU A 38 -16.83 8.20 6.28
N ILE A 39 -16.46 9.20 7.09
CA ILE A 39 -16.17 9.01 8.51
C ILE A 39 -17.44 8.60 9.25
N ALA A 40 -18.56 9.30 9.03
CA ALA A 40 -19.83 8.94 9.66
C ALA A 40 -20.28 7.52 9.27
N ALA A 41 -20.10 7.13 8.01
CA ALA A 41 -20.38 5.76 7.55
C ALA A 41 -19.40 4.73 8.13
N LEU A 42 -18.12 5.08 8.26
CA LEU A 42 -17.11 4.22 8.84
C LEU A 42 -17.38 3.96 10.33
N GLU A 43 -17.80 4.97 11.09
CA GLU A 43 -18.08 4.81 12.53
C GLU A 43 -19.29 3.89 12.81
N GLN A 44 -20.14 3.65 11.81
CA GLN A 44 -21.23 2.67 11.88
C GLN A 44 -20.79 1.27 11.42
N SER A 45 -19.57 1.13 10.90
CA SER A 45 -19.05 -0.16 10.42
C SER A 45 -18.48 -0.97 11.57
N ASP A 46 -18.96 -2.19 11.68
CA ASP A 46 -18.44 -3.21 12.60
C ASP A 46 -16.94 -3.53 12.38
N LEU A 47 -16.47 -3.34 11.14
CA LEU A 47 -15.07 -3.55 10.75
C LEU A 47 -14.23 -2.27 10.81
N PHE A 48 -14.75 -1.18 11.37
CA PHE A 48 -13.91 -0.02 11.67
C PHE A 48 -12.85 -0.38 12.71
N LEU A 49 -11.57 -0.12 12.40
CA LEU A 49 -10.47 -0.49 13.28
C LEU A 49 -10.56 0.18 14.66
N GLY A 50 -11.17 1.37 14.77
CA GLY A 50 -11.39 2.05 16.04
C GLY A 50 -12.70 1.69 16.75
N SER A 51 -13.48 0.74 16.23
CA SER A 51 -14.73 0.32 16.85
C SER A 51 -14.49 -0.37 18.20
N GLU A 52 -15.42 -0.17 19.14
CA GLU A 52 -15.38 -0.84 20.44
C GLU A 52 -15.74 -2.33 20.33
N GLY A 53 -16.68 -2.68 19.44
CA GLY A 53 -17.13 -4.04 19.21
C GLY A 53 -16.23 -4.89 18.30
N LEU A 54 -15.13 -4.33 17.76
CA LEU A 54 -14.29 -5.05 16.80
C LEU A 54 -13.77 -6.38 17.36
N MET A 55 -13.31 -6.39 18.61
CA MET A 55 -12.74 -7.59 19.28
C MET A 55 -13.78 -8.70 19.46
N ASP A 56 -15.06 -8.37 19.48
CA ASP A 56 -16.13 -9.34 19.58
C ASP A 56 -16.35 -10.07 18.25
N LEU A 57 -15.90 -9.49 17.13
CA LEU A 57 -16.12 -9.99 15.78
C LEU A 57 -14.90 -10.69 15.16
N VAL A 58 -13.71 -10.51 15.73
CA VAL A 58 -12.46 -11.03 15.15
C VAL A 58 -11.76 -12.03 16.07
N LYS A 59 -11.05 -12.99 15.47
CA LYS A 59 -10.16 -13.92 16.16
C LYS A 59 -8.83 -14.05 15.42
N TRP A 60 -7.77 -14.44 16.13
CA TRP A 60 -6.51 -14.83 15.51
C TRP A 60 -6.58 -16.27 15.04
N ARG A 61 -6.19 -16.51 13.79
CA ARG A 61 -6.08 -17.85 13.21
C ARG A 61 -4.63 -18.15 12.84
N GLU A 62 -4.16 -19.33 13.24
CA GLU A 62 -2.84 -19.82 12.88
C GLU A 62 -2.80 -20.28 11.42
N GLU A 63 -1.82 -19.78 10.68
CA GLU A 63 -1.51 -20.11 9.28
C GLU A 63 -0.02 -20.48 9.18
N GLY A 64 0.34 -21.65 9.71
CA GLY A 64 1.72 -22.12 9.74
C GLY A 64 2.56 -21.36 10.77
N ARG A 65 3.49 -20.51 10.32
CA ARG A 65 4.35 -19.69 11.21
C ARG A 65 3.79 -18.29 11.47
N ARG A 66 2.65 -17.98 10.86
CA ARG A 66 2.02 -16.66 10.92
C ARG A 66 0.64 -16.83 11.48
N GLU A 67 0.13 -15.75 12.03
CA GLU A 67 -1.26 -15.64 12.45
C GLU A 67 -1.88 -14.48 11.72
N ARG A 68 -3.16 -14.63 11.40
CA ARG A 68 -3.94 -13.62 10.72
C ARG A 68 -5.20 -13.33 11.51
N LEU A 69 -5.59 -12.06 11.52
CA LEU A 69 -6.88 -11.64 12.04
C LEU A 69 -7.99 -12.04 11.05
N VAL A 70 -8.93 -12.86 11.51
CA VAL A 70 -10.07 -13.37 10.73
C VAL A 70 -11.38 -13.04 11.45
N LEU A 71 -12.50 -13.08 10.73
CA LEU A 71 -13.83 -12.95 11.33
C LEU A 71 -14.17 -14.21 12.12
N LYS A 72 -14.82 -14.05 13.28
CA LYS A 72 -15.43 -15.17 14.02
C LYS A 72 -16.58 -15.72 13.19
N SER A 73 -16.61 -17.03 13.04
CA SER A 73 -17.74 -17.75 12.45
C SER A 73 -18.88 -17.79 13.47
N GLN A 74 -20.13 -17.74 13.01
CA GLN A 74 -21.27 -18.00 13.90
C GLN A 74 -21.30 -19.47 14.37
N ASP A 75 -20.75 -20.39 13.56
CA ASP A 75 -20.65 -21.82 13.83
C ASP A 75 -19.19 -22.22 14.15
N ASP A 76 -18.67 -21.73 15.28
CA ASP A 76 -17.30 -22.02 15.75
C ASP A 76 -17.06 -23.52 16.09
N GLU A 77 -18.10 -24.36 16.09
CA GLU A 77 -17.98 -25.80 16.36
C GLU A 77 -17.38 -26.61 15.18
N ASN A 78 -17.29 -26.03 13.98
CA ASN A 78 -16.81 -26.70 12.76
C ASN A 78 -15.67 -25.96 12.06
N ASP A 79 -14.77 -25.35 12.84
CA ASP A 79 -13.61 -24.55 12.38
C ASP A 79 -12.67 -25.28 11.40
N GLU A 80 -12.72 -26.61 11.31
CA GLU A 80 -11.93 -27.40 10.36
C GLU A 80 -12.52 -27.45 8.94
N GLU A 81 -13.85 -27.31 8.76
CA GLU A 81 -14.49 -27.46 7.46
C GLU A 81 -14.69 -26.12 6.72
N ASN A 82 -14.76 -25.00 7.44
CA ASN A 82 -14.99 -23.68 6.83
C ASN A 82 -13.78 -22.73 7.05
N PRO A 83 -13.14 -22.24 5.97
CA PRO A 83 -12.13 -21.22 6.12
C PRO A 83 -12.80 -19.90 6.58
N SER A 84 -12.62 -19.52 7.85
CA SER A 84 -12.90 -18.15 8.34
C SER A 84 -12.37 -17.11 7.37
N GLU A 85 -13.23 -16.16 7.07
CA GLU A 85 -12.96 -15.03 6.19
C GLU A 85 -11.96 -14.08 6.84
N GLU A 86 -11.04 -13.54 6.04
CA GLU A 86 -10.09 -12.54 6.51
C GLU A 86 -10.79 -11.28 6.99
N ALA A 87 -10.41 -10.77 8.18
CA ALA A 87 -10.93 -9.51 8.69
C ALA A 87 -10.25 -8.34 7.95
N VAL A 88 -11.02 -7.62 7.14
CA VAL A 88 -10.56 -6.40 6.45
C VAL A 88 -10.97 -5.18 7.25
N CYS A 89 -10.15 -4.81 8.23
CA CYS A 89 -10.36 -3.66 9.09
C CYS A 89 -10.23 -2.35 8.30
N GLN A 90 -11.16 -1.43 8.51
CA GLN A 90 -11.24 -0.18 7.76
C GLN A 90 -10.76 1.00 8.60
N ILE A 91 -10.03 1.93 7.97
CA ILE A 91 -9.64 3.22 8.55
C ILE A 91 -9.81 4.35 7.54
N ILE A 92 -9.96 5.57 8.04
CA ILE A 92 -9.76 6.80 7.26
C ILE A 92 -8.58 7.56 7.86
N GLY A 93 -7.63 7.93 7.02
CA GLY A 93 -6.43 8.66 7.44
C GLY A 93 -5.77 9.41 6.30
N LYS A 94 -4.73 10.19 6.61
CA LYS A 94 -3.89 10.84 5.59
C LYS A 94 -2.62 10.05 5.40
N ILE A 95 -2.28 9.71 4.17
CA ILE A 95 -0.96 9.17 3.84
C ILE A 95 0.07 10.25 4.12
N SER A 96 1.07 9.96 4.95
CA SER A 96 2.12 10.90 5.30
C SER A 96 2.87 11.36 4.05
N ALA A 97 3.19 12.65 4.00
CA ALA A 97 4.02 13.22 2.94
C ALA A 97 5.52 13.10 3.23
N ASP A 98 5.86 12.73 4.47
CA ASP A 98 7.19 12.78 5.05
C ASP A 98 8.04 11.56 4.64
N GLU A 99 9.13 11.33 5.37
CA GLU A 99 10.06 10.22 5.14
C GLU A 99 9.39 8.86 5.40
N ALA A 100 9.89 7.81 4.72
CA ALA A 100 9.30 6.45 4.67
C ALA A 100 8.00 6.29 3.86
N PHE A 101 7.95 6.93 2.68
CA PHE A 101 6.92 6.67 1.67
C PHE A 101 7.52 5.91 0.47
N TRP A 102 7.01 4.70 0.23
CA TRP A 102 7.44 3.76 -0.81
C TRP A 102 6.25 3.11 -1.53
N MET A 103 5.18 3.88 -1.79
CA MET A 103 3.99 3.40 -2.49
C MET A 103 4.17 3.52 -4.01
N ASP A 104 5.04 2.68 -4.58
CA ASP A 104 5.27 2.56 -6.01
C ASP A 104 5.34 1.08 -6.45
N PRO A 105 5.27 0.78 -7.76
CA PRO A 105 5.29 -0.61 -8.27
C PRO A 105 6.61 -1.37 -8.03
N SER A 106 7.64 -0.73 -7.48
CA SER A 106 8.90 -1.34 -7.04
C SER A 106 9.05 -1.38 -5.53
N GLY A 107 8.07 -0.90 -4.77
CA GLY A 107 8.14 -0.77 -3.32
C GLY A 107 9.35 0.01 -2.81
N GLY A 108 9.84 1.01 -3.57
CA GLY A 108 11.05 1.75 -3.21
C GLY A 108 12.35 0.97 -3.36
N TRP A 109 12.37 -0.16 -4.08
CA TRP A 109 13.56 -1.00 -4.22
C TRP A 109 14.71 -0.26 -4.91
N THR A 110 15.88 -0.29 -4.28
CA THR A 110 17.13 0.34 -4.76
C THR A 110 18.21 -0.69 -5.15
N GLY A 111 17.97 -1.96 -4.88
CA GLY A 111 18.95 -3.05 -5.02
C GLY A 111 20.09 -3.01 -4.02
N ARG A 112 19.94 -2.27 -2.92
CA ARG A 112 20.85 -2.38 -1.76
C ARG A 112 20.53 -3.60 -0.90
N TYR A 113 19.26 -3.98 -0.82
CA TYR A 113 18.78 -5.03 0.06
C TYR A 113 17.89 -6.00 -0.71
N GLY A 114 18.39 -7.21 -0.94
CA GLY A 114 17.66 -8.28 -1.60
C GLY A 114 17.25 -8.01 -3.05
N ASP A 115 16.46 -8.93 -3.57
CA ASP A 115 15.96 -8.90 -4.94
C ASP A 115 14.65 -8.12 -5.06
N LEU A 116 14.33 -7.62 -6.27
CA LEU A 116 13.12 -6.82 -6.51
C LEU A 116 11.84 -7.56 -6.10
N TYR A 117 11.76 -8.87 -6.32
CA TYR A 117 10.57 -9.67 -5.99
C TYR A 117 10.29 -9.76 -4.47
N GLN A 118 11.23 -9.34 -3.62
CA GLN A 118 11.05 -9.27 -2.16
C GLN A 118 10.55 -7.89 -1.69
N SER A 119 10.42 -6.93 -2.62
CA SER A 119 10.02 -5.57 -2.29
C SER A 119 8.59 -5.51 -1.75
N LYS A 120 8.39 -4.57 -0.82
CA LYS A 120 7.10 -4.25 -0.25
C LYS A 120 6.88 -2.76 -0.39
N ALA A 121 5.75 -2.39 -0.97
CA ALA A 121 5.33 -1.00 -0.93
C ALA A 121 4.90 -0.69 0.51
N SER A 122 5.27 0.47 1.02
CA SER A 122 4.88 0.86 2.37
C SER A 122 4.73 2.37 2.52
N CYS A 123 3.94 2.78 3.50
CA CYS A 123 3.88 4.16 3.94
C CYS A 123 3.38 4.25 5.37
N GLN A 124 3.49 5.45 5.93
CA GLN A 124 2.80 5.80 7.16
C GLN A 124 1.46 6.47 6.87
N VAL A 125 0.42 6.11 7.62
CA VAL A 125 -0.87 6.79 7.68
C VAL A 125 -0.97 7.52 9.01
N VAL A 126 -1.41 8.76 8.97
CA VAL A 126 -1.53 9.65 10.14
C VAL A 126 -2.92 10.26 10.23
N THR A 127 -3.20 10.97 11.32
CA THR A 127 -4.46 11.69 11.50
C THR A 127 -4.78 12.57 10.28
N PRO A 128 -6.00 12.48 9.72
CA PRO A 128 -6.36 13.20 8.50
C PRO A 128 -6.49 14.71 8.69
N ALA A 129 -6.90 15.15 9.88
CA ALA A 129 -6.97 16.53 10.29
C ALA A 129 -6.98 16.62 11.84
N PRO A 130 -6.52 17.73 12.44
CA PRO A 130 -6.55 17.91 13.90
C PRO A 130 -7.95 17.75 14.51
N THR A 131 -9.01 18.09 13.77
CA THR A 131 -10.41 17.94 14.20
C THR A 131 -10.87 16.49 14.32
N LEU A 132 -10.11 15.54 13.78
CA LEU A 132 -10.41 14.11 13.79
C LEU A 132 -9.47 13.33 14.72
N SER A 133 -8.84 14.04 15.66
CA SER A 133 -7.88 13.43 16.61
C SER A 133 -8.54 12.35 17.47
N ASP A 134 -9.77 12.56 17.93
CA ASP A 134 -10.48 11.56 18.75
C ASP A 134 -10.77 10.28 17.96
N HIS A 135 -11.20 10.42 16.71
CA HIS A 135 -11.39 9.29 15.79
C HIS A 135 -10.08 8.52 15.59
N TRP A 136 -8.97 9.25 15.36
CA TRP A 136 -7.66 8.63 15.18
C TRP A 136 -7.15 7.96 16.45
N GLN A 137 -7.39 8.55 17.63
CA GLN A 137 -6.99 7.96 18.89
C GLN A 137 -7.67 6.61 19.13
N LYS A 138 -8.96 6.49 18.82
CA LYS A 138 -9.68 5.20 18.87
C LYS A 138 -9.01 4.13 18.01
N VAL A 139 -8.56 4.50 16.80
CA VAL A 139 -7.82 3.60 15.90
C VAL A 139 -6.50 3.15 16.52
N LEU A 140 -5.74 4.07 17.11
CA LEU A 140 -4.47 3.76 17.78
C LEU A 140 -4.70 2.84 18.98
N ASP A 141 -5.62 3.18 19.88
CA ASP A 141 -5.92 2.43 21.10
C ASP A 141 -6.37 0.99 20.80
N ARG A 142 -7.20 0.81 19.76
CA ARG A 142 -7.65 -0.52 19.36
C ARG A 142 -6.53 -1.30 18.68
N THR A 143 -5.68 -0.66 17.89
CA THR A 143 -4.49 -1.30 17.32
C THR A 143 -3.53 -1.77 18.42
N ILE A 144 -3.31 -0.96 19.46
CA ILE A 144 -2.52 -1.35 20.65
C ILE A 144 -3.14 -2.59 21.29
N SER A 145 -4.47 -2.57 21.49
CA SER A 145 -5.19 -3.68 22.12
C SER A 145 -5.08 -4.98 21.32
N LEU A 146 -5.22 -4.94 19.98
CA LEU A 146 -5.01 -6.09 19.10
C LEU A 146 -3.59 -6.65 19.19
N MET A 147 -2.58 -5.77 19.20
CA MET A 147 -1.19 -6.20 19.35
C MET A 147 -0.93 -6.81 20.73
N GLN A 148 -1.50 -6.23 21.79
CA GLN A 148 -1.35 -6.72 23.17
C GLN A 148 -2.03 -8.07 23.40
N ASP A 149 -3.18 -8.29 22.76
CA ASP A 149 -3.93 -9.55 22.82
C ASP A 149 -3.09 -10.75 22.39
N ARG A 150 -2.28 -10.61 21.33
CA ARG A 150 -1.47 -11.72 20.79
C ARG A 150 0.00 -11.71 21.20
N ARG A 151 0.51 -10.58 21.71
CA ARG A 151 1.93 -10.44 22.06
C ARG A 151 2.37 -11.50 23.07
N MET A 152 3.43 -12.23 22.75
CA MET A 152 4.14 -13.05 23.73
C MET A 152 4.92 -12.16 24.71
N LYS A 153 4.57 -12.19 26.01
CA LYS A 153 5.10 -11.26 27.04
C LYS A 153 6.63 -11.23 27.14
N GLN A 154 7.29 -12.34 26.87
CA GLN A 154 8.75 -12.47 26.94
C GLN A 154 9.48 -12.00 25.68
N ALA A 155 8.73 -11.66 24.63
CA ALA A 155 9.29 -11.28 23.34
C ALA A 155 9.25 -9.77 23.10
N GLU A 156 10.30 -9.29 22.47
CA GLU A 156 10.41 -7.91 21.99
C GLU A 156 9.49 -7.71 20.79
N ILE A 157 9.00 -6.48 20.59
CA ILE A 157 8.30 -6.13 19.36
C ILE A 157 9.34 -5.50 18.44
N GLN A 158 9.73 -6.21 17.38
CA GLN A 158 10.67 -5.65 16.40
C GLN A 158 9.92 -4.84 15.36
N ASN A 159 8.86 -5.40 14.79
CA ASN A 159 7.97 -4.68 13.88
C ASN A 159 6.63 -4.38 14.55
N SER A 160 6.35 -3.10 14.72
CA SER A 160 5.08 -2.57 15.25
C SER A 160 4.26 -1.98 14.12
N ILE A 161 2.93 -2.14 14.17
CA ILE A 161 2.02 -1.43 13.28
C ILE A 161 2.03 0.07 13.61
N ILE A 162 2.13 0.41 14.89
CA ILE A 162 2.18 1.82 15.34
C ILE A 162 3.62 2.32 15.28
N THR A 163 3.81 3.46 14.63
CA THR A 163 5.10 4.15 14.53
C THR A 163 5.35 5.05 15.74
N GLN A 164 6.61 5.48 15.93
CA GLN A 164 6.98 6.41 17.00
C GLN A 164 6.23 7.75 16.93
N SER A 165 5.87 8.20 15.72
CA SER A 165 5.11 9.42 15.48
C SER A 165 3.58 9.21 15.55
N GLN A 166 3.11 8.13 16.18
CA GLN A 166 1.69 7.84 16.41
C GLN A 166 0.87 7.73 15.11
N GLY A 167 1.50 7.21 14.05
CA GLY A 167 0.80 6.78 12.84
C GLY A 167 0.81 5.26 12.69
N LEU A 168 0.11 4.77 11.66
CA LEU A 168 0.11 3.36 11.29
C LEU A 168 1.05 3.13 10.12
N HIS A 169 2.00 2.21 10.27
CA HIS A 169 2.83 1.71 9.19
C HIS A 169 2.05 0.60 8.47
N ILE A 170 1.73 0.85 7.20
CA ILE A 170 1.01 -0.07 6.35
C ILE A 170 1.90 -0.51 5.19
N ARG A 171 1.71 -1.73 4.71
CA ARG A 171 2.53 -2.30 3.64
C ARG A 171 1.73 -3.15 2.65
N HIS A 172 2.32 -3.46 1.52
CA HIS A 172 1.76 -4.34 0.51
C HIS A 172 2.88 -5.16 -0.14
N SER A 173 2.70 -6.48 -0.24
CA SER A 173 3.63 -7.32 -1.00
C SER A 173 3.43 -7.08 -2.49
N VAL A 174 4.44 -6.53 -3.16
CA VAL A 174 4.34 -6.17 -4.59
C VAL A 174 4.37 -7.42 -5.47
N PHE A 175 5.01 -8.49 -5.00
CA PHE A 175 5.15 -9.73 -5.73
C PHE A 175 4.81 -10.94 -4.84
N ASP A 176 4.20 -11.97 -5.43
CA ASP A 176 4.01 -13.28 -4.82
C ASP A 176 4.80 -14.34 -5.59
N ALA A 177 5.55 -15.17 -4.87
CA ALA A 177 6.11 -16.39 -5.44
C ALA A 177 4.99 -17.42 -5.65
N VAL A 178 4.86 -17.92 -6.88
CA VAL A 178 3.81 -18.86 -7.28
C VAL A 178 4.37 -19.91 -8.25
N ASP A 179 3.69 -21.05 -8.34
CA ASP A 179 3.97 -22.05 -9.38
C ASP A 179 3.52 -21.56 -10.78
N TYR A 180 3.94 -22.28 -11.82
CA TYR A 180 3.63 -21.93 -13.21
C TYR A 180 2.12 -21.90 -13.52
N ASN A 181 1.35 -22.86 -13.01
CA ASN A 181 -0.08 -22.95 -13.30
C ASN A 181 -0.81 -21.78 -12.63
N THR A 182 -0.49 -21.49 -11.37
CA THR A 182 -1.02 -20.34 -10.64
C THR A 182 -0.66 -19.02 -11.34
N TYR A 183 0.60 -18.86 -11.77
CA TYR A 183 1.04 -17.68 -12.51
C TYR A 183 0.24 -17.49 -13.80
N LYS A 184 0.10 -18.55 -14.60
CA LYS A 184 -0.60 -18.51 -15.88
C LYS A 184 -2.08 -18.16 -15.70
N THR A 185 -2.78 -18.85 -14.79
CA THR A 185 -4.19 -18.59 -14.49
C THR A 185 -4.43 -17.14 -14.05
N ARG A 186 -3.66 -16.66 -13.06
CA ARG A 186 -3.82 -15.27 -12.56
C ARG A 186 -3.46 -14.23 -13.63
N THR A 187 -2.46 -14.50 -14.46
CA THR A 187 -2.07 -13.62 -15.57
C THR A 187 -3.16 -13.55 -16.64
N ASP A 188 -3.75 -14.69 -17.01
CA ASP A 188 -4.85 -14.77 -17.97
C ASP A 188 -6.11 -14.06 -17.46
N GLU A 189 -6.41 -14.18 -16.16
CA GLU A 189 -7.51 -13.45 -15.50
C GLU A 189 -7.31 -11.94 -15.55
N ILE A 190 -6.10 -11.46 -15.19
CA ILE A 190 -5.77 -10.04 -15.31
C ILE A 190 -5.86 -9.58 -16.76
N PHE A 191 -5.31 -10.35 -17.70
CA PHE A 191 -5.34 -10.01 -19.12
C PHE A 191 -6.77 -9.82 -19.63
N LYS A 192 -7.69 -10.70 -19.23
CA LYS A 192 -9.12 -10.62 -19.58
C LYS A 192 -9.83 -9.43 -18.91
N LYS A 193 -9.46 -9.11 -17.67
CA LYS A 193 -10.12 -8.05 -16.87
C LYS A 193 -9.60 -6.64 -17.20
N ASP A 194 -8.29 -6.45 -17.12
CA ASP A 194 -7.61 -5.20 -17.47
C ASP A 194 -6.11 -5.44 -17.69
N LYS A 195 -5.71 -5.58 -18.95
CA LYS A 195 -4.31 -5.79 -19.34
C LYS A 195 -3.34 -4.73 -18.82
N ARG A 196 -3.80 -3.51 -18.49
CA ARG A 196 -2.95 -2.43 -17.98
C ARG A 196 -2.35 -2.75 -16.59
N LEU A 197 -2.90 -3.75 -15.90
CA LEU A 197 -2.42 -4.22 -14.60
C LEU A 197 -1.30 -5.27 -14.70
N LEU A 198 -0.99 -5.76 -15.90
CA LEU A 198 0.13 -6.70 -16.09
C LEU A 198 1.45 -6.01 -15.77
N MET A 199 2.37 -6.74 -15.13
CA MET A 199 3.70 -6.24 -14.74
C MET A 199 4.47 -5.57 -15.87
N SER A 200 4.32 -6.06 -17.10
CA SER A 200 4.96 -5.50 -18.30
C SER A 200 4.54 -4.06 -18.61
N ASN A 201 3.45 -3.58 -18.01
CA ASN A 201 2.92 -2.22 -18.19
C ASN A 201 3.23 -1.30 -17.01
N TRP A 202 3.91 -1.76 -15.97
CA TRP A 202 4.16 -0.95 -14.78
C TRP A 202 5.33 0.01 -14.99
N ALA A 203 5.23 1.20 -14.38
CA ALA A 203 6.27 2.20 -14.37
C ALA A 203 6.94 2.24 -12.99
N CYS A 204 8.22 1.87 -12.91
CA CYS A 204 9.00 2.00 -11.68
C CYS A 204 9.60 3.41 -11.54
N GLY A 205 9.79 3.87 -10.30
CA GLY A 205 10.33 5.21 -10.02
C GLY A 205 11.81 5.39 -10.38
N SER A 206 12.55 4.31 -10.67
CA SER A 206 13.96 4.37 -11.07
C SER A 206 14.27 3.48 -12.25
N THR A 207 15.22 3.91 -13.08
CA THR A 207 15.71 3.11 -14.23
C THR A 207 16.27 1.76 -13.81
N LYS A 208 16.89 1.67 -12.63
CA LYS A 208 17.43 0.42 -12.08
C LYS A 208 16.30 -0.55 -11.74
N ALA A 209 15.28 -0.09 -11.01
CA ALA A 209 14.11 -0.90 -10.68
C ALA A 209 13.34 -1.33 -11.93
N GLN A 210 13.20 -0.45 -12.93
CA GLN A 210 12.56 -0.80 -14.20
C GLN A 210 13.30 -1.91 -14.95
N LYS A 211 14.64 -1.89 -14.95
CA LYS A 211 15.45 -2.96 -15.56
C LYS A 211 15.22 -4.29 -14.87
N GLU A 212 15.22 -4.33 -13.53
CA GLU A 212 14.94 -5.58 -12.82
C GLU A 212 13.50 -6.06 -12.98
N LEU A 213 12.52 -5.15 -13.07
CA LEU A 213 11.15 -5.53 -13.37
C LEU A 213 11.08 -6.20 -14.74
N ASN A 214 11.77 -5.65 -15.75
CA ASN A 214 11.83 -6.25 -17.08
C ASN A 214 12.54 -7.62 -17.07
N SER A 215 13.63 -7.76 -16.30
CA SER A 215 14.29 -9.05 -16.08
C SER A 215 13.36 -10.08 -15.44
N LEU A 216 12.55 -9.66 -14.46
CA LEU A 216 11.57 -10.51 -13.77
C LEU A 216 10.44 -10.94 -14.70
N VAL A 217 9.92 -10.02 -15.53
CA VAL A 217 8.93 -10.32 -16.57
C VAL A 217 9.49 -11.31 -17.59
N TRP A 218 10.75 -11.10 -18.03
CA TRP A 218 11.43 -12.03 -18.93
C TRP A 218 11.59 -13.41 -18.29
N HIS A 219 12.10 -13.48 -17.06
CA HIS A 219 12.24 -14.71 -16.29
C HIS A 219 10.91 -15.46 -16.19
N ASN A 220 9.80 -14.76 -15.97
CA ASN A 220 8.47 -15.38 -15.91
C ASN A 220 7.98 -15.93 -17.27
N SER A 221 8.52 -15.46 -18.39
CA SER A 221 8.13 -15.90 -19.74
C SER A 221 8.88 -17.14 -20.23
N GLU A 222 10.00 -17.50 -19.61
CA GLU A 222 10.78 -18.67 -20.04
C GLU A 222 9.99 -19.96 -19.85
N ASP A 223 9.89 -20.84 -20.84
CA ASP A 223 9.14 -22.11 -20.73
C ASP A 223 9.95 -23.21 -20.02
N LYS A 224 10.34 -22.95 -18.77
CA LYS A 224 11.03 -23.90 -17.89
C LYS A 224 10.03 -24.49 -16.89
N PRO A 225 9.71 -25.80 -16.97
CA PRO A 225 8.94 -26.45 -15.93
C PRO A 225 9.77 -26.43 -14.63
N ASN A 226 9.12 -26.22 -13.49
CA ASN A 226 9.70 -26.20 -12.13
C ASN A 226 10.47 -24.95 -11.70
N THR A 227 10.41 -23.83 -12.43
CA THR A 227 10.94 -22.55 -11.93
C THR A 227 9.85 -21.75 -11.21
N THR A 228 10.16 -21.25 -10.00
CA THR A 228 9.32 -20.27 -9.30
C THR A 228 9.06 -19.06 -10.19
N ARG A 229 7.78 -18.66 -10.26
CA ARG A 229 7.34 -17.45 -10.95
C ARG A 229 6.95 -16.41 -9.92
N TYR A 230 7.02 -15.16 -10.33
CA TYR A 230 6.67 -14.04 -9.46
C TYR A 230 5.50 -13.28 -10.07
N PHE A 231 4.34 -13.41 -9.46
CA PHE A 231 3.15 -12.71 -9.88
C PHE A 231 3.13 -11.30 -9.28
N GLY A 232 2.90 -10.29 -10.11
CA GLY A 232 2.80 -8.91 -9.67
C GLY A 232 1.42 -8.61 -9.10
N ASN A 233 1.40 -8.16 -7.85
CA ASN A 233 0.22 -7.72 -7.14
C ASN A 233 0.17 -6.18 -7.12
N PRO A 234 -0.51 -5.53 -8.09
CA PRO A 234 -0.64 -4.08 -8.05
C PRO A 234 -1.48 -3.68 -6.83
N ILE A 235 -1.07 -2.63 -6.12
CA ILE A 235 -1.84 -2.12 -4.97
C ILE A 235 -3.24 -1.72 -5.47
N PRO A 236 -4.34 -2.24 -4.88
CA PRO A 236 -5.68 -1.91 -5.32
C PRO A 236 -6.10 -0.49 -4.89
N ILE A 237 -5.76 0.50 -5.71
CA ILE A 237 -6.03 1.91 -5.43
C ILE A 237 -7.13 2.44 -6.34
N PHE A 238 -8.13 3.06 -5.74
CA PHE A 238 -9.30 3.61 -6.43
C PHE A 238 -9.51 5.07 -6.05
N TYR A 239 -10.08 5.84 -6.96
CA TYR A 239 -10.71 7.11 -6.64
C TYR A 239 -12.14 6.88 -6.14
N HIS A 240 -12.72 7.89 -5.50
CA HIS A 240 -14.10 7.81 -5.02
C HIS A 240 -15.13 7.49 -6.12
N ASP A 241 -14.88 7.91 -7.36
CA ASP A 241 -15.71 7.56 -8.53
C ASP A 241 -15.53 6.11 -9.02
N LYS A 242 -14.80 5.28 -8.26
CA LYS A 242 -14.47 3.88 -8.54
C LYS A 242 -13.51 3.67 -9.71
N SER A 243 -13.00 4.74 -10.32
CA SER A 243 -11.90 4.61 -11.27
C SER A 243 -10.62 4.18 -10.56
N ARG A 244 -9.76 3.40 -11.24
CA ARG A 244 -8.55 2.84 -10.65
C ARG A 244 -7.33 3.69 -10.98
N LEU A 245 -6.47 3.92 -9.98
CA LEU A 245 -5.12 4.43 -10.21
C LEU A 245 -4.22 3.28 -10.68
N LEU A 246 -3.66 3.42 -11.88
CA LEU A 246 -2.90 2.34 -12.52
C LEU A 246 -1.40 2.42 -12.21
N PRO A 247 -0.71 1.28 -11.99
CA PRO A 247 0.75 1.23 -11.79
C PRO A 247 1.58 1.83 -12.93
N SER A 248 0.98 2.01 -14.11
CA SER A 248 1.61 2.63 -15.28
C SER A 248 1.63 4.16 -15.22
N ASP A 249 0.94 4.76 -14.24
CA ASP A 249 0.82 6.21 -14.11
C ASP A 249 2.15 6.83 -13.61
N PRO A 250 2.79 7.75 -14.35
CA PRO A 250 4.03 8.38 -13.90
C PRO A 250 3.91 9.14 -12.58
N GLN A 251 2.69 9.57 -12.22
CA GLN A 251 2.39 10.30 -11.00
C GLN A 251 1.76 9.42 -9.91
N TYR A 252 1.90 8.09 -10.01
CA TYR A 252 1.30 7.12 -9.08
C TYR A 252 1.55 7.49 -7.61
N SER A 253 2.82 7.66 -7.26
CA SER A 253 3.27 8.05 -5.92
C SER A 253 2.79 9.45 -5.50
N GLU A 254 2.85 10.41 -6.43
CA GLU A 254 2.47 11.81 -6.18
C GLU A 254 0.99 11.95 -5.87
N LYS A 255 0.15 11.11 -6.48
CA LYS A 255 -1.30 11.09 -6.26
C LYS A 255 -1.71 10.54 -4.89
N LEU A 256 -0.80 9.87 -4.19
CA LEU A 256 -1.02 9.28 -2.86
C LEU A 256 -0.38 10.09 -1.74
N ARG A 257 0.79 10.67 -1.99
CA ARG A 257 1.58 11.39 -0.97
C ARG A 257 0.81 12.60 -0.43
N GLY A 258 0.31 12.51 0.80
CA GLY A 258 -0.52 13.56 1.42
C GLY A 258 -2.02 13.45 1.14
N ALA A 259 -2.48 12.40 0.46
CA ALA A 259 -3.90 12.17 0.19
C ALA A 259 -4.64 11.72 1.45
N VAL A 260 -5.90 12.13 1.60
CA VAL A 260 -6.82 11.53 2.59
C VAL A 260 -7.51 10.35 1.93
N VAL A 261 -7.43 9.20 2.59
CA VAL A 261 -7.81 7.91 2.04
C VAL A 261 -8.62 7.09 3.04
N LYS A 262 -9.50 6.23 2.51
CA LYS A 262 -10.05 5.08 3.21
C LYS A 262 -9.22 3.86 2.86
N ILE A 263 -8.83 3.06 3.84
CA ILE A 263 -7.96 1.90 3.65
C ILE A 263 -8.60 0.68 4.27
N GLY A 264 -8.62 -0.44 3.54
CA GLY A 264 -8.89 -1.76 4.09
C GLY A 264 -7.59 -2.47 4.39
N LEU A 265 -7.43 -2.96 5.62
CA LEU A 265 -6.22 -3.57 6.15
C LEU A 265 -6.51 -4.99 6.64
N SER A 266 -5.62 -5.92 6.32
CA SER A 266 -5.48 -7.18 7.03
C SER A 266 -4.37 -7.04 8.05
N ILE A 267 -4.54 -7.68 9.22
CA ILE A 267 -3.54 -7.65 10.28
C ILE A 267 -2.93 -9.04 10.45
N THR A 268 -1.60 -9.11 10.42
CA THR A 268 -0.85 -10.34 10.61
C THR A 268 0.14 -10.23 11.77
N HIS A 269 0.39 -11.34 12.44
CA HIS A 269 1.36 -11.50 13.50
C HIS A 269 2.32 -12.65 13.16
N GLU A 270 3.62 -12.45 13.36
CA GLU A 270 4.64 -13.50 13.23
C GLU A 270 5.45 -13.58 14.52
N PHE A 271 5.49 -14.76 15.13
CA PHE A 271 6.34 -15.04 16.28
C PHE A 271 7.61 -15.75 15.84
N MET A 272 8.76 -15.17 16.19
CA MET A 272 10.08 -15.75 15.92
C MET A 272 10.74 -16.19 17.23
N SER A 273 10.92 -17.49 17.39
CA SER A 273 11.53 -18.12 18.57
C SER A 273 13.07 -18.01 18.61
N ARG A 274 13.64 -16.90 18.13
CA ARG A 274 15.09 -16.61 18.21
C ARG A 274 15.46 -16.04 19.59
N GLN A 275 16.72 -15.68 19.81
CA GLN A 275 17.20 -15.12 21.08
C GLN A 275 17.69 -13.68 20.84
N PRO A 276 17.02 -12.64 21.39
CA PRO A 276 15.74 -12.70 22.12
C PRO A 276 14.56 -13.05 21.19
N PRO A 277 13.46 -13.63 21.73
CA PRO A 277 12.28 -13.93 20.93
C PRO A 277 11.59 -12.64 20.50
N VAL A 278 10.95 -12.67 19.34
CA VAL A 278 10.41 -11.46 18.68
C VAL A 278 8.97 -11.68 18.23
N ASN A 279 8.13 -10.68 18.47
CA ASN A 279 6.83 -10.52 17.81
C ASN A 279 6.96 -9.47 16.70
N ASP A 280 6.42 -9.79 15.54
CA ASP A 280 6.25 -8.86 14.43
C ASP A 280 4.77 -8.72 14.11
N PHE A 281 4.30 -7.47 14.02
CA PHE A 281 2.94 -7.14 13.63
C PHE A 281 2.96 -6.31 12.36
N TYR A 282 2.03 -6.62 11.46
CA TYR A 282 1.96 -5.98 10.17
C TYR A 282 0.52 -5.65 9.78
N ALA A 283 0.33 -4.49 9.16
CA ALA A 283 -0.92 -4.09 8.53
C ALA A 283 -0.74 -4.14 7.00
N ASP A 284 -1.31 -5.18 6.39
CA ASP A 284 -1.21 -5.44 4.97
C ASP A 284 -2.42 -4.82 4.23
N ILE A 285 -2.14 -4.05 3.18
CA ILE A 285 -3.14 -3.30 2.42
C ILE A 285 -3.96 -4.26 1.56
N ARG A 286 -5.29 -4.18 1.68
CA ARG A 286 -6.24 -4.85 0.79
C ARG A 286 -6.81 -3.91 -0.27
N TYR A 287 -7.07 -2.66 0.08
CA TYR A 287 -7.41 -1.60 -0.87
C TYR A 287 -7.18 -0.21 -0.29
N ILE A 288 -7.09 0.78 -1.18
CA ILE A 288 -7.07 2.21 -0.85
C ILE A 288 -8.11 2.93 -1.71
N ILE A 289 -8.92 3.78 -1.10
CA ILE A 289 -9.85 4.68 -1.80
C ILE A 289 -9.44 6.12 -1.50
N ILE A 290 -9.09 6.88 -2.54
CA ILE A 290 -8.72 8.29 -2.43
C ILE A 290 -9.99 9.13 -2.27
N LEU A 291 -10.18 9.70 -1.08
CA LEU A 291 -11.29 10.58 -0.74
C LEU A 291 -10.97 12.03 -1.05
N LYS A 292 -9.74 12.46 -0.74
CA LYS A 292 -9.24 13.81 -1.01
C LYS A 292 -7.84 13.71 -1.60
N LYS A 293 -7.68 14.27 -2.79
CA LYS A 293 -6.37 14.36 -3.47
C LYS A 293 -5.39 15.16 -2.60
N PRO A 294 -4.08 14.88 -2.72
CA PRO A 294 -3.08 15.63 -1.98
C PRO A 294 -3.11 17.11 -2.39
N PRO A 295 -2.76 18.02 -1.47
CA PRO A 295 -2.67 19.44 -1.80
C PRO A 295 -1.65 19.63 -2.92
N PRO A 296 -1.93 20.52 -3.89
CA PRO A 296 -0.95 20.83 -4.93
C PRO A 296 0.33 21.36 -4.29
N PRO A 297 1.52 21.03 -4.83
CA PRO A 297 2.76 21.59 -4.33
C PRO A 297 2.66 23.13 -4.33
N PRO A 298 3.19 23.81 -3.30
CA PRO A 298 3.18 25.26 -3.28
C PRO A 298 3.84 25.76 -4.56
N LYS A 299 3.14 26.65 -5.30
CA LYS A 299 3.75 27.30 -6.45
C LYS A 299 4.96 28.05 -5.94
N ALA A 300 6.15 27.70 -6.45
CA ALA A 300 7.36 28.42 -6.11
C ALA A 300 7.10 29.93 -6.30
N PRO A 301 7.51 30.80 -5.36
CA PRO A 301 7.36 32.23 -5.56
C PRO A 301 8.04 32.57 -6.88
N LEU A 302 7.27 33.15 -7.82
CA LEU A 302 7.82 33.72 -9.04
C LEU A 302 9.03 34.56 -8.62
N LYS A 303 10.22 34.23 -9.13
CA LYS A 303 11.39 35.08 -8.99
C LYS A 303 10.98 36.47 -9.47
N ARG A 304 10.73 37.39 -8.53
CA ARG A 304 10.70 38.81 -8.87
C ARG A 304 12.10 39.11 -9.36
N SER A 305 12.26 39.38 -10.66
CA SER A 305 13.43 40.10 -11.14
C SER A 305 13.43 41.40 -10.36
N LEU A 306 14.32 41.52 -9.38
CA LEU A 306 14.71 42.82 -8.87
C LEU A 306 15.60 43.37 -9.98
N ASP A 307 15.00 44.18 -10.86
CA ASP A 307 15.76 45.03 -11.77
C ASP A 307 16.49 46.04 -10.87
N PHE A 308 17.71 45.69 -10.48
CA PHE A 308 18.61 46.63 -9.85
C PHE A 308 19.05 47.62 -10.93
N PRO A 309 18.81 48.93 -10.76
CA PRO A 309 19.33 49.92 -11.70
C PRO A 309 20.86 49.83 -11.72
N ASP A 310 21.38 49.79 -12.93
CA ASP A 310 22.77 49.58 -13.30
C ASP A 310 23.65 50.74 -12.77
N VAL A 311 24.19 50.60 -11.57
CA VAL A 311 25.21 51.52 -11.01
C VAL A 311 26.59 51.02 -11.43
N ALA A 312 26.88 51.06 -12.73
CA ALA A 312 28.21 50.77 -13.25
C ALA A 312 28.50 51.57 -14.53
N ALA A 313 28.30 52.88 -14.48
CA ALA A 313 28.80 53.82 -15.48
C ALA A 313 29.69 54.89 -14.82
N ALA A 314 30.79 54.46 -14.19
CA ALA A 314 31.94 55.31 -13.90
C ALA A 314 33.13 54.42 -13.56
N ASN A 315 33.93 54.09 -14.57
CA ASN A 315 35.41 53.99 -14.51
C ASN A 315 35.92 53.11 -15.67
N THR A 316 35.92 53.67 -16.87
CA THR A 316 36.79 53.25 -17.97
C THR A 316 38.05 54.12 -17.98
N ALA A 317 39.19 53.50 -17.66
CA ALA A 317 40.56 53.78 -18.12
C ALA A 317 41.49 53.08 -17.10
N SER A 318 42.51 52.30 -17.43
CA SER A 318 43.28 52.17 -18.66
C SER A 318 44.16 50.92 -18.60
N SER A 319 44.43 50.37 -19.78
CA SER A 319 45.71 49.79 -20.23
C SER A 319 46.30 48.52 -19.58
N ALA A 320 46.43 47.53 -20.48
CA ALA A 320 47.70 46.87 -20.86
C ALA A 320 48.13 45.54 -20.19
N SER A 321 47.93 44.48 -21.00
CA SER A 321 49.00 43.62 -21.56
C SER A 321 49.55 42.40 -20.80
N SER A 322 49.90 41.42 -21.64
CA SER A 322 50.65 40.16 -21.42
C SER A 322 49.84 39.01 -20.81
N SER A 323 49.49 37.97 -21.57
CA SER A 323 50.34 36.90 -22.11
C SER A 323 51.04 36.07 -21.03
N SER A 324 50.53 34.86 -20.77
CA SER A 324 51.38 33.67 -20.84
C SER A 324 50.59 32.36 -20.85
N LYS A 325 50.97 31.54 -21.84
CA LYS A 325 50.76 30.10 -21.97
C LYS A 325 50.99 29.34 -20.66
N ARG A 326 50.21 28.27 -20.43
CA ARG A 326 50.79 26.96 -20.12
C ARG A 326 49.83 25.81 -20.42
N THR A 327 50.30 24.95 -21.32
CA THR A 327 49.79 23.62 -21.65
C THR A 327 50.58 22.59 -20.84
N ARG A 328 49.93 21.45 -20.52
CA ARG A 328 50.43 20.09 -20.18
C ARG A 328 49.68 19.56 -18.95
N ALA A 329 49.28 18.30 -18.88
CA ALA A 329 49.26 17.18 -19.83
C ALA A 329 48.17 16.23 -19.31
#